data_AF-A0A2V5Q493-F1
#
_entry.id   AF-A0A2V5Q493-F1
#
_cell.length_a   1.000
_cell.length_b   1.000
_cell.length_c   1.000
_cell.angle_alpha   90.00
_cell.angle_beta   90.00
_cell.angle_gamma   90.00
#
_symmetry.space_group_name_H-M   'P 1'
#
loop_
_entity.id
_entity.type
_entity.pdbx_description
1 polymer ?
#
loop_
_entity_poly.entity_id
_entity_poly.type
_entity_poly.pdbx_seq_one_letter_code
_entity_poly.pdbx_strand_id
1 'polypeptide(L)'
;QKIESLVNELIEERITDRQLDDCDLTLGELKIIAERFRFTLLMMLHSRIAYPKHGQKTPKPREDTLRPDVMAVTRRPPTAPPVSAA
;
A
#
# COMPACT_ATOMS: atom_id res chain seq x y z
N GLN A 1 17.37 2.40 5.78
CA GLN A 1 18.44 2.18 6.78
C GLN A 1 18.45 3.24 7.86
N LYS A 2 18.84 4.52 7.65
CA LYS A 2 18.89 5.52 8.75
C LYS A 2 17.57 5.68 9.54
N ILE A 3 16.44 5.73 8.85
CA ILE A 3 15.11 5.89 9.47
C ILE A 3 14.71 4.64 10.26
N GLU A 4 15.17 3.47 9.82
CA GLU A 4 14.79 2.19 10.44
C GLU A 4 15.50 2.03 11.78
N SER A 5 16.80 2.35 11.82
CA SER A 5 17.58 2.41 13.05
C SER A 5 16.98 3.42 14.03
N LEU A 6 16.68 4.64 13.57
CA LEU A 6 16.09 5.69 14.41
C LEU A 6 14.76 5.27 15.05
N VAL A 7 13.85 4.66 14.27
CA VAL A 7 12.55 4.20 14.79
C VAL A 7 12.74 3.08 15.81
N ASN A 8 13.69 2.17 15.60
CA ASN A 8 13.96 1.09 16.54
C ASN A 8 14.60 1.61 17.84
N GLU A 9 15.58 2.52 17.74
CA GLU A 9 16.22 3.16 18.89
C GLU A 9 15.18 3.90 19.76
N LEU A 10 14.28 4.66 19.14
CA LEU A 10 13.21 5.36 19.86
C LEU A 10 12.29 4.38 20.59
N ILE A 11 11.90 3.27 19.95
CA ILE A 11 11.03 2.28 20.59
C ILE A 11 11.75 1.63 21.78
N GLU A 12 13.03 1.31 21.63
CA GLU A 12 13.85 0.68 22.68
C GLU A 12 14.07 1.62 23.89
N GLU A 13 14.29 2.92 23.64
CA GLU A 13 14.34 3.95 24.69
C GLU A 13 13.04 3.97 25.50
N ARG A 14 11.87 3.96 24.83
CA ARG A 14 10.56 4.00 25.51
C ARG A 14 10.25 2.77 26.33
N ILE A 15 10.69 1.60 25.87
CA ILE A 15 10.61 0.34 26.63
C ILE A 15 11.50 0.41 27.87
N THR A 16 12.75 0.88 27.71
CA THR A 16 13.72 0.98 28.80
C THR A 16 13.26 1.95 29.89
N ASP A 17 12.63 3.06 29.47
CA ASP A 17 12.03 4.06 30.35
C ASP A 17 10.74 3.59 31.04
N ARG A 18 10.28 2.35 30.81
CA ARG A 18 9.05 1.78 31.38
C ARG A 18 7.78 2.58 31.06
N GLN A 19 7.78 3.33 29.94
CA GLN A 19 6.63 4.14 29.54
C GLN A 19 5.45 3.31 29.02
N LEU A 20 5.67 2.01 28.79
CA LEU A 20 4.68 1.08 28.25
C LEU A 20 4.23 0.02 29.26
N ASP A 21 4.65 0.11 30.53
CA ASP A 21 4.38 -0.92 31.56
C ASP A 21 2.89 -1.07 31.90
N ASP A 22 2.12 0.02 31.84
CA ASP A 22 0.67 0.04 32.10
C ASP A 22 -0.18 -0.19 30.82
N CYS A 23 0.45 -0.55 29.70
CA CYS A 23 -0.23 -0.77 28.43
C CYS A 23 -0.31 -2.26 28.09
N ASP A 24 -1.47 -2.72 27.61
CA ASP A 24 -1.67 -4.09 27.10
C ASP A 24 -1.07 -4.29 25.69
N LEU A 25 0.13 -3.75 25.43
CA LEU A 25 0.81 -3.90 24.14
C LEU A 25 1.73 -5.11 24.15
N THR A 26 1.58 -5.96 23.13
CA THR A 26 2.49 -7.08 22.89
C THR A 26 3.72 -6.64 22.10
N LEU A 27 4.84 -7.36 22.26
CA LEU A 27 6.04 -7.15 21.44
C LEU A 27 5.79 -7.35 19.93
N GLY A 28 4.79 -8.16 19.57
CA GLY A 28 4.37 -8.35 18.18
C GLY A 28 3.72 -7.09 17.61
N GLU A 29 2.80 -6.48 18.34
CA GLU A 29 2.15 -5.22 17.95
C GLU A 29 3.15 -4.07 17.85
N LEU A 30 4.14 -4.03 18.75
CA LEU A 30 5.22 -3.04 18.68
C LEU A 30 6.01 -3.12 17.37
N LYS A 31 6.26 -4.34 16.85
CA LYS A 31 6.89 -4.53 15.53
C LYS A 31 6.02 -4.02 14.39
N ILE A 32 4.71 -4.29 14.44
CA ILE A 32 3.74 -3.81 13.43
C ILE A 32 3.70 -2.29 13.44
N ILE A 33 3.68 -1.67 14.62
CA ILE A 33 3.73 -0.22 14.79
C ILE A 33 5.02 0.33 14.18
N ALA A 34 6.18 -0.25 14.50
CA ALA A 34 7.47 0.15 13.94
C ALA A 34 7.49 0.10 12.40
N GLU A 35 6.94 -0.97 11.81
CA GLU A 35 6.78 -1.09 10.34
C GLU A 35 5.93 0.03 9.75
N ARG A 36 4.81 0.37 10.41
CA ARG A 36 3.91 1.41 9.94
C ARG A 36 4.53 2.80 9.99
N PHE A 37 5.31 3.07 11.04
CA PHE A 37 6.09 4.30 11.14
C PHE A 37 7.13 4.39 10.04
N ARG A 38 7.91 3.33 9.81
CA ARG A 38 8.88 3.28 8.71
C ARG A 38 8.23 3.56 7.36
N PHE A 39 7.12 2.88 7.06
CA PHE A 39 6.40 3.07 5.80
C PHE A 39 5.94 4.51 5.62
N THR A 40 5.27 5.08 6.63
CA THR A 40 4.74 6.45 6.57
C THR A 40 5.87 7.48 6.38
N LEU A 41 6.96 7.35 7.13
CA LEU A 41 8.12 8.25 7.02
C LEU A 41 8.80 8.15 5.66
N LEU A 42 8.92 6.94 5.09
CA LEU A 42 9.43 6.74 3.73
C LEU A 42 8.53 7.42 2.69
N MET A 43 7.21 7.29 2.83
CA MET A 43 6.24 7.94 1.93
C MET A 43 6.35 9.46 1.96
N MET A 44 6.66 10.07 3.12
CA MET A 44 6.88 11.52 3.24
C MET A 44 8.17 12.00 2.56
N LEU A 45 9.17 11.13 2.45
CA LEU A 45 10.47 11.47 1.83
C LEU A 45 10.48 11.32 0.30
N HIS A 46 9.39 10.81 -0.28
CA HIS A 46 9.20 10.88 -1.72
C HIS A 46 8.65 12.26 -2.08
N SER A 47 9.52 13.12 -2.63
CA SER A 47 9.11 14.40 -3.20
C SER A 47 7.94 14.18 -4.16
N ARG A 48 6.85 14.94 -3.99
CA ARG A 48 5.73 14.90 -4.94
C ARG A 48 6.27 15.18 -6.34
N ILE A 49 6.00 14.28 -7.28
CA ILE A 49 6.34 14.48 -8.69
C ILE A 49 5.36 15.49 -9.29
N ALA A 50 5.88 16.45 -10.04
CA ALA A 50 5.05 17.38 -10.79
C ALA A 50 4.33 16.62 -11.91
N TYR A 51 3.05 16.95 -12.14
CA TYR A 51 2.33 16.41 -13.29
C TYR A 51 3.08 16.74 -14.58
N PRO A 52 3.18 15.79 -15.52
CA PRO A 52 3.79 16.06 -16.79
C PRO A 52 3.02 17.15 -17.53
N LYS A 53 3.72 18.24 -17.83
CA LYS A 53 3.17 19.32 -18.65
C LYS A 53 2.81 18.76 -20.02
N HIS A 54 1.64 19.11 -20.53
CA HIS A 54 1.17 18.66 -21.85
C HIS A 54 2.26 18.91 -22.91
N GLY A 55 2.81 17.83 -23.47
CA GLY A 55 3.88 17.86 -24.47
C GLY A 55 5.23 17.27 -24.04
N GLN A 56 5.44 16.94 -22.77
CA GLN A 56 6.68 16.28 -22.30
C GLN A 56 6.43 14.78 -22.08
N LYS A 57 7.00 13.93 -22.94
CA LYS A 57 6.96 12.47 -22.80
C LYS A 57 7.66 12.09 -21.49
N THR A 58 6.90 11.62 -20.50
CA THR A 58 7.46 11.06 -19.26
C THR A 58 8.21 9.77 -19.53
N PRO A 59 9.31 9.47 -18.81
CA PRO A 59 9.93 8.16 -18.86
C PRO A 59 8.96 7.14 -18.25
N LYS A 60 8.69 6.05 -18.97
CA LYS A 60 7.78 4.97 -18.58
C LYS A 60 8.32 4.24 -17.34
N PRO A 61 7.59 4.14 -16.22
CA PRO A 61 7.87 3.11 -15.23
C PRO A 61 7.06 1.85 -15.58
N ARG A 62 7.81 0.86 -16.08
CA ARG A 62 7.65 -0.61 -16.00
C ARG A 62 6.34 -1.26 -16.47
N GLU A 63 6.52 -2.20 -17.40
CA GLU A 63 5.57 -3.26 -17.78
C GLU A 63 5.18 -4.08 -16.55
N ASP A 64 4.03 -3.76 -15.95
CA ASP A 64 3.29 -4.72 -15.16
C ASP A 64 2.74 -5.78 -16.12
N THR A 65 3.35 -6.95 -16.05
CA THR A 65 2.94 -8.18 -16.72
C THR A 65 1.43 -8.34 -16.66
N LEU A 66 0.83 -8.62 -17.83
CA LEU A 66 -0.59 -8.84 -18.07
C LEU A 66 -1.35 -9.34 -16.82
N ARG A 67 -2.03 -8.43 -16.12
CA ARG A 67 -3.13 -8.83 -15.24
C ARG A 67 -4.28 -9.21 -16.16
N PRO A 68 -4.75 -10.47 -16.19
CA PRO A 68 -5.94 -10.81 -16.96
C PRO A 68 -7.10 -9.99 -16.38
N ASP A 69 -7.80 -9.30 -17.26
CA ASP A 69 -8.95 -8.46 -16.93
C ASP A 69 -10.05 -9.34 -16.32
N VAL A 70 -10.18 -9.33 -14.99
CA VAL A 70 -11.16 -10.13 -14.22
C VAL A 70 -12.61 -9.79 -14.66
N MET A 71 -12.80 -8.64 -15.31
CA MET A 71 -14.08 -8.19 -15.86
C MET A 71 -14.43 -8.79 -17.24
N ALA A 72 -13.54 -9.58 -17.86
CA ALA A 72 -13.85 -10.28 -19.12
C ALA A 72 -14.75 -11.51 -18.91
N VAL A 73 -14.75 -12.11 -17.71
CA VAL A 73 -15.50 -13.35 -17.40
C VAL A 73 -17.01 -13.12 -17.24
N THR A 74 -17.47 -11.90 -17.02
CA THR A 74 -18.91 -11.61 -16.77
C THR A 74 -19.67 -11.06 -17.98
N ARG A 75 -19.13 -11.17 -19.21
CA ARG A 75 -19.89 -10.84 -20.42
C ARG A 75 -20.98 -11.91 -20.70
N ARG A 76 -22.14 -11.69 -20.07
CA ARG A 76 -23.52 -12.12 -20.39
C ARG A 76 -23.75 -13.55 -20.91
N PRO A 77 -24.58 -14.39 -20.25
CA PRO A 77 -24.97 -15.68 -20.81
C PRO A 77 -25.78 -15.49 -22.11
N PRO A 78 -25.50 -16.25 -23.17
CA PRO A 78 -26.31 -16.22 -24.38
C PRO A 78 -27.60 -17.02 -24.20
N THR A 79 -28.61 -16.60 -24.96
CA THR A 79 -29.83 -17.32 -25.34
C THR A 79 -31.08 -17.03 -24.48
N ALA A 80 -31.76 -15.93 -24.80
CA ALA A 80 -33.21 -15.86 -24.66
C ALA A 80 -33.85 -16.42 -25.95
N PRO A 81 -34.84 -17.33 -25.89
CA PRO A 81 -35.50 -17.88 -27.07
C PRO A 81 -36.35 -16.80 -27.78
N PRO A 82 -36.56 -16.90 -29.11
CA PRO A 82 -37.38 -15.94 -29.83
C PRO A 82 -38.84 -16.10 -29.40
N VAL A 83 -39.46 -15.00 -28.98
CA VAL A 83 -40.87 -14.95 -28.61
C VAL A 83 -41.69 -15.07 -29.89
N SER A 84 -42.22 -16.26 -30.19
CA SER A 84 -43.36 -16.42 -31.09
C SER A 84 -44.63 -16.23 -30.27
N ALA A 85 -45.23 -15.05 -30.37
CA ALA A 85 -46.62 -14.83 -29.98
C ALA A 85 -47.53 -15.30 -31.12
N ALA A 86 -48.52 -16.12 -30.77
CA ALA A 86 -49.65 -16.51 -31.60
C ALA A 86 -50.66 -15.37 -31.74
#